data_AF-A0A0H1AL65-F1
#
_entry.id   AF-A0A0H1AL65-F1
#
_cell.length_a   1.000
_cell.length_b   1.000
_cell.length_c   1.000
_cell.angle_alpha   90.00
_cell.angle_beta   90.00
_cell.angle_gamma   90.00
#
_symmetry.space_group_name_H-M   'P 1'
#
loop_
_entity.id
_entity.type
_entity.pdbx_description
1 polymer ?
#
loop_
_entity_poly.entity_id
_entity_poly.type
_entity_poly.pdbx_seq_one_letter_code
_entity_poly.pdbx_strand_id
1 'polypeptide(L)'
;MSKRPLRILTGITTSGTPHLGNYVGAVRPAIAASRAPGTESFYFLADLHSLIKAQDPARTQRSTLEIAATWLAAGLEPDKVWFYRQSDIPEITELTWMLTCVAGKGILNRAHAYKAAVDRNRAEGEDDDAGVSAGLFMYPVLMAADILIFDADRVPVGRDQIQHIEMARDFGQRFNHAYGRAWFTLPEAVVDDDVATLPGLDGRKMSKSYGNTIPLFVPPAQLKKLVFSILTDSRAPGEPKDTEGSALFQLYQAFATREQTAAFAQAFADGIGWGEAKQQLLDVVEREIAPMRERYEALIARPSDIEDILRDGGRRLRERYATPLLAQLRDAVGLRDLGRVAVPAAEGAAAARSEPPQFKQYRETDGRFYFKLVDGDRVLLQSHAFDAPRDAGQTIARLRRGELAPADAPAELGEGVAPADVQTALDAIAAADAEKAAS
;
A
#
# COMPACT_ATOMS: atom_id res chain seq x y z
N MET A 1 5.53 -26.17 -3.05
CA MET A 1 5.27 -25.16 -2.00
C MET A 1 3.83 -24.71 -2.18
N SER A 2 2.95 -24.91 -1.20
CA SER A 2 1.58 -24.38 -1.29
C SER A 2 1.67 -22.86 -1.35
N LYS A 3 1.22 -22.25 -2.45
CA LYS A 3 1.24 -20.79 -2.63
C LYS A 3 0.36 -20.18 -1.53
N ARG A 4 0.84 -19.14 -0.83
CA ARG A 4 0.02 -18.43 0.18
C ARG A 4 -1.28 -17.94 -0.47
N PRO A 5 -2.40 -17.88 0.28
CA PRO A 5 -3.64 -17.33 -0.27
C PRO A 5 -3.43 -15.90 -0.74
N LEU A 6 -4.18 -15.50 -1.77
CA LEU A 6 -4.17 -14.14 -2.29
C LEU A 6 -4.81 -13.20 -1.27
N ARG A 7 -4.06 -12.21 -0.79
CA ARG A 7 -4.55 -11.27 0.21
C ARG A 7 -5.26 -10.10 -0.46
N ILE A 8 -6.52 -9.91 -0.09
CA ILE A 8 -7.36 -8.83 -0.61
C ILE A 8 -7.76 -7.94 0.54
N LEU A 9 -7.44 -6.65 0.47
CA LEU A 9 -7.74 -5.69 1.53
C LEU A 9 -8.72 -4.62 1.06
N THR A 10 -9.78 -4.40 1.83
CA THR A 10 -10.83 -3.41 1.54
C THR A 10 -11.03 -2.50 2.76
N GLY A 11 -10.76 -1.21 2.56
CA GLY A 11 -11.04 -0.18 3.54
C GLY A 11 -12.47 0.35 3.43
N ILE A 12 -13.17 0.40 4.55
CA ILE A 12 -14.55 0.84 4.65
C ILE A 12 -14.57 2.15 5.43
N THR A 13 -14.81 3.25 4.74
CA THR A 13 -14.85 4.58 5.38
C THR A 13 -16.05 4.72 6.30
N THR A 14 -15.82 5.11 7.55
CA THR A 14 -16.88 5.26 8.56
C THR A 14 -17.56 6.63 8.48
N SER A 15 -18.14 6.96 7.32
CA SER A 15 -18.77 8.26 7.08
C SER A 15 -20.27 8.20 6.77
N GLY A 16 -21.07 8.26 7.83
CA GLY A 16 -22.53 8.32 7.82
C GLY A 16 -23.21 7.01 7.39
N THR A 17 -24.53 7.01 7.40
CA THR A 17 -25.35 5.81 7.17
C THR A 17 -25.29 5.30 5.72
N PRO A 18 -25.08 3.99 5.47
CA PRO A 18 -25.10 3.40 4.14
C PRO A 18 -26.45 3.55 3.41
N HIS A 19 -26.40 3.67 2.08
CA HIS A 19 -27.57 3.72 1.20
C HIS A 19 -27.54 2.60 0.14
N LEU A 20 -28.64 2.40 -0.59
CA LEU A 20 -28.76 1.35 -1.62
C LEU A 20 -27.61 1.37 -2.63
N GLY A 21 -27.16 2.56 -3.04
CA GLY A 21 -25.99 2.70 -3.91
C GLY A 21 -24.70 2.11 -3.32
N ASN A 22 -24.44 2.24 -2.01
CA ASN A 22 -23.27 1.60 -1.38
C ASN A 22 -23.45 0.08 -1.34
N TYR A 23 -24.67 -0.38 -1.06
CA TYR A 23 -24.95 -1.82 -0.98
C TYR A 23 -24.72 -2.50 -2.34
N VAL A 24 -25.36 -1.99 -3.40
CA VAL A 24 -25.24 -2.56 -4.75
C VAL A 24 -23.82 -2.41 -5.29
N GLY A 25 -23.21 -1.23 -5.13
CA GLY A 25 -21.94 -0.92 -5.76
C GLY A 25 -20.70 -1.41 -5.01
N ALA A 26 -20.81 -1.74 -3.72
CA ALA A 26 -19.64 -2.09 -2.91
C ALA A 26 -19.89 -3.25 -1.94
N VAL A 27 -20.90 -3.17 -1.07
CA VAL A 27 -21.06 -4.17 0.02
C VAL A 27 -21.41 -5.55 -0.54
N ARG A 28 -22.42 -5.64 -1.40
CA ARG A 28 -22.87 -6.90 -2.02
C ARG A 28 -21.76 -7.59 -2.83
N PRO A 29 -21.06 -6.93 -3.79
CA PRO A 29 -19.98 -7.56 -4.51
C PRO A 29 -18.79 -7.92 -3.61
N ALA A 30 -18.46 -7.11 -2.61
CA ALA A 30 -17.39 -7.41 -1.66
C ALA A 30 -17.68 -8.67 -0.83
N ILE A 31 -18.91 -8.85 -0.35
CA ILE A 31 -19.32 -10.06 0.38
C ILE A 31 -19.27 -11.28 -0.54
N ALA A 32 -19.72 -11.16 -1.78
CA ALA A 32 -19.61 -12.24 -2.76
C ALA A 32 -18.14 -12.64 -3.01
N ALA A 33 -17.26 -11.65 -3.23
CA ALA A 33 -15.83 -11.86 -3.44
C ALA A 33 -15.14 -12.47 -2.20
N SER A 34 -15.59 -12.15 -0.99
CA SER A 34 -15.04 -12.69 0.26
C SER A 34 -15.12 -14.21 0.38
N ARG A 35 -16.01 -14.84 -0.40
CA ARG A 35 -16.24 -16.29 -0.41
C ARG A 35 -15.39 -17.03 -1.46
N ALA A 36 -14.57 -16.32 -2.23
CA ALA A 36 -13.74 -16.93 -3.27
C ALA A 36 -12.71 -17.91 -2.67
N PRO A 37 -12.51 -19.10 -3.25
CA PRO A 37 -11.50 -20.02 -2.76
C PRO A 37 -10.09 -19.46 -3.01
N GLY A 38 -9.17 -19.70 -2.07
CA GLY A 38 -7.78 -19.29 -2.20
C GLY A 38 -7.51 -17.81 -1.92
N THR A 39 -8.49 -17.07 -1.42
CA THR A 39 -8.31 -15.68 -0.95
C THR A 39 -8.32 -15.59 0.57
N GLU A 40 -7.54 -14.66 1.11
CA GLU A 40 -7.60 -14.22 2.49
C GLU A 40 -8.04 -12.74 2.48
N SER A 41 -9.29 -12.49 2.90
CA SER A 41 -9.90 -11.17 2.78
C SER A 41 -9.84 -10.38 4.08
N PHE A 42 -9.48 -9.10 3.97
CA PHE A 42 -9.36 -8.15 5.06
C PHE A 42 -10.34 -7.01 4.82
N TYR A 43 -11.24 -6.79 5.77
CA TYR A 43 -12.22 -5.72 5.76
C TYR A 43 -12.03 -4.89 7.02
N PHE A 44 -11.79 -3.60 6.88
CA PHE A 44 -11.56 -2.76 8.04
C PHE A 44 -12.37 -1.48 8.03
N LEU A 45 -12.84 -1.10 9.21
CA LEU A 45 -13.51 0.18 9.45
C LEU A 45 -12.43 1.25 9.60
N ALA A 46 -12.30 2.12 8.60
CA ALA A 46 -11.27 3.16 8.49
C ALA A 46 -11.62 4.38 9.36
N ASP A 47 -11.69 4.17 10.68
CA ASP A 47 -12.13 5.16 11.65
C ASP A 47 -11.09 6.25 11.94
N LEU A 48 -9.79 5.99 11.81
CA LEU A 48 -8.77 7.06 11.87
C LEU A 48 -8.88 7.99 10.65
N HIS A 49 -9.09 7.44 9.45
CA HIS A 49 -9.33 8.25 8.24
C HIS A 49 -10.58 9.11 8.35
N SER A 50 -11.60 8.63 9.07
CA SER A 50 -12.83 9.40 9.28
C SER A 50 -12.59 10.74 9.99
N LEU A 51 -11.58 10.82 10.86
CA LEU A 51 -11.23 12.03 11.62
C LEU A 51 -10.81 13.21 10.74
N ILE A 52 -10.38 12.96 9.51
CA ILE A 52 -10.01 14.00 8.54
C ILE A 52 -11.23 14.85 8.16
N LYS A 53 -12.42 14.23 8.13
CA LYS A 53 -13.68 14.86 7.70
C LYS A 53 -14.71 14.99 8.82
N ALA A 54 -14.61 14.19 9.88
CA ALA A 54 -15.55 14.16 10.98
C ALA A 54 -15.09 15.06 12.13
N GLN A 55 -15.85 16.12 12.40
CA GLN A 55 -15.62 17.01 13.54
C GLN A 55 -16.49 16.65 14.77
N ASP A 56 -17.44 15.72 14.63
CA ASP A 56 -18.33 15.27 15.70
C ASP A 56 -17.96 13.84 16.16
N PRO A 57 -17.41 13.67 17.38
CA PRO A 57 -17.04 12.36 17.92
C PRO A 57 -18.21 11.37 18.00
N ALA A 58 -19.41 11.84 18.36
CA ALA A 58 -20.58 10.97 18.49
C ALA A 58 -21.02 10.44 17.13
N ARG A 59 -20.87 11.25 16.07
CA ARG A 59 -21.12 10.83 14.70
C ARG A 59 -20.11 9.79 14.22
N THR A 60 -18.83 9.91 14.55
CA THR A 60 -17.81 8.90 14.21
C THR A 60 -18.16 7.57 14.86
N GLN A 61 -18.42 7.55 16.17
CA GLN A 61 -18.78 6.33 16.89
C GLN A 61 -20.05 5.68 16.32
N ARG A 62 -21.12 6.47 16.14
CA ARG A 62 -22.37 5.98 15.56
C ARG A 62 -22.17 5.43 14.15
N SER A 63 -21.40 6.11 13.32
CA SER A 63 -21.15 5.65 11.96
C SER A 63 -20.36 4.33 11.92
N THR A 64 -19.38 4.16 12.81
CA THR A 64 -18.65 2.89 12.94
C THR A 64 -19.60 1.75 13.30
N LEU A 65 -20.50 1.95 14.27
CA LEU A 65 -21.51 0.97 14.66
C LEU A 65 -22.47 0.63 13.50
N GLU A 66 -23.08 1.64 12.88
CA GLU A 66 -24.06 1.45 11.80
C GLU A 66 -23.43 0.74 10.59
N ILE A 67 -22.19 1.07 10.25
CA ILE A 67 -21.49 0.44 9.13
C ILE A 67 -21.10 -0.99 9.49
N ALA A 68 -20.57 -1.24 10.69
CA ALA A 68 -20.27 -2.61 11.12
C ALA A 68 -21.52 -3.50 11.07
N ALA A 69 -22.63 -3.02 11.66
CA ALA A 69 -23.91 -3.70 11.63
C ALA A 69 -24.39 -3.95 10.20
N THR A 70 -24.18 -2.99 9.29
CA THR A 70 -24.56 -3.13 7.87
C THR A 70 -23.82 -4.27 7.18
N TRP A 71 -22.50 -4.35 7.33
CA TRP A 71 -21.71 -5.40 6.69
C TRP A 71 -22.04 -6.79 7.23
N LEU A 72 -22.23 -6.91 8.55
CA LEU A 72 -22.65 -8.16 9.20
C LEU A 72 -24.07 -8.57 8.77
N ALA A 73 -25.02 -7.63 8.77
CA ALA A 73 -26.39 -7.87 8.34
C ALA A 73 -26.50 -8.29 6.86
N ALA A 74 -25.64 -7.71 6.01
CA ALA A 74 -25.52 -8.07 4.60
C ALA A 74 -24.85 -9.43 4.35
N GLY A 75 -24.32 -10.07 5.40
CA GLY A 75 -23.82 -11.45 5.36
C GLY A 75 -22.30 -11.58 5.25
N LEU A 76 -21.53 -10.57 5.70
CA LEU A 76 -20.10 -10.73 5.95
C LEU A 76 -19.91 -11.76 7.09
N GLU A 77 -19.04 -12.74 6.88
CA GLU A 77 -18.83 -13.86 7.80
C GLU A 77 -17.49 -13.68 8.56
N PRO A 78 -17.49 -13.08 9.78
CA PRO A 78 -16.25 -12.70 10.49
C PRO A 78 -15.37 -13.90 10.90
N ASP A 79 -15.88 -15.12 10.87
CA ASP A 79 -15.10 -16.34 11.09
C ASP A 79 -14.28 -16.77 9.85
N LYS A 80 -14.59 -16.20 8.68
CA LYS A 80 -13.94 -16.53 7.39
C LYS A 80 -13.06 -15.40 6.86
N VAL A 81 -13.19 -14.21 7.39
CA VAL A 81 -12.47 -13.01 6.95
C VAL A 81 -11.86 -12.29 8.15
N TRP A 82 -10.89 -11.43 7.90
CA TRP A 82 -10.43 -10.47 8.92
C TRP A 82 -11.38 -9.27 8.91
N PHE A 83 -12.12 -9.07 9.99
CA PHE A 83 -13.00 -7.91 10.18
C PHE A 83 -12.63 -7.17 11.46
N TYR A 84 -12.21 -5.90 11.34
CA TYR A 84 -11.61 -5.14 12.44
C TYR A 84 -11.79 -3.62 12.28
N ARG A 85 -11.53 -2.86 13.35
CA ARG A 85 -11.41 -1.39 13.28
C ARG A 85 -9.96 -0.99 13.12
N GLN A 86 -9.71 0.06 12.33
CA GLN A 86 -8.37 0.60 12.12
C GLN A 86 -7.73 1.02 13.45
N SER A 87 -8.49 1.72 14.30
CA SER A 87 -8.05 2.18 15.62
C SER A 87 -7.70 1.06 16.62
N ASP A 88 -8.17 -0.17 16.40
CA ASP A 88 -7.80 -1.33 17.24
C ASP A 88 -6.39 -1.88 16.90
N ILE A 89 -5.77 -1.41 15.81
CA ILE A 89 -4.45 -1.84 15.33
C ILE A 89 -3.43 -0.70 15.53
N PRO A 90 -2.91 -0.49 16.76
CA PRO A 90 -1.95 0.57 17.05
C PRO A 90 -0.66 0.46 16.23
N GLU A 91 -0.31 -0.72 15.73
CA GLU A 91 0.84 -0.91 14.86
C GLU A 91 0.75 -0.11 13.54
N ILE A 92 -0.47 0.20 13.07
CA ILE A 92 -0.69 1.02 11.88
C ILE A 92 -0.16 2.44 12.08
N THR A 93 -0.40 3.05 13.23
CA THR A 93 0.04 4.44 13.48
C THR A 93 1.55 4.51 13.64
N GLU A 94 2.16 3.49 14.25
CA GLU A 94 3.62 3.39 14.32
C GLU A 94 4.24 3.20 12.93
N LEU A 95 3.69 2.29 12.11
CA LEU A 95 4.14 2.11 10.72
C LEU A 95 3.95 3.38 9.89
N THR A 96 2.84 4.11 10.10
CA THR A 96 2.57 5.39 9.41
C THR A 96 3.72 6.38 9.66
N TRP A 97 4.25 6.44 10.89
CA TRP A 97 5.40 7.29 11.19
C TRP A 97 6.66 6.83 10.45
N MET A 98 6.97 5.54 10.46
CA MET A 98 8.12 5.00 9.73
C MET A 98 8.04 5.28 8.23
N LEU A 99 6.85 5.10 7.63
CA LEU A 99 6.63 5.41 6.21
C LEU A 99 6.72 6.91 5.93
N THR A 100 6.27 7.75 6.86
CA THR A 100 6.40 9.22 6.74
C THR A 100 7.86 9.64 6.59
N CYS A 101 8.78 9.01 7.31
CA CYS A 101 10.21 9.32 7.24
C CYS A 101 10.85 9.02 5.87
N VAL A 102 10.25 8.13 5.06
CA VAL A 102 10.73 7.81 3.71
C VAL A 102 9.85 8.41 2.60
N ALA A 103 8.67 8.93 2.95
CA ALA A 103 7.75 9.54 2.01
C ALA A 103 8.28 10.89 1.52
N GLY A 104 8.50 11.00 0.21
CA GLY A 104 8.90 12.27 -0.39
C GLY A 104 7.76 13.29 -0.32
N LYS A 105 7.98 14.47 0.30
CA LYS A 105 6.99 15.56 0.35
C LYS A 105 6.36 15.88 -1.01
N GLY A 106 7.16 15.85 -2.09
CA GLY A 106 6.69 16.13 -3.44
C GLY A 106 5.60 15.18 -3.94
N ILE A 107 5.56 13.93 -3.48
CA ILE A 107 4.50 12.97 -3.82
C ILE A 107 3.19 13.39 -3.17
N LEU A 108 3.23 13.79 -1.90
CA LEU A 108 2.07 14.29 -1.16
C LEU A 108 1.54 15.61 -1.75
N ASN A 109 2.42 16.52 -2.17
CA ASN A 109 2.03 17.74 -2.89
C ASN A 109 1.23 17.45 -4.19
N ARG A 110 1.39 16.26 -4.78
CA ARG A 110 0.70 15.87 -6.02
C ARG A 110 -0.56 15.03 -5.79
N ALA A 111 -0.87 14.69 -4.54
CA ALA A 111 -2.07 13.92 -4.20
C ALA A 111 -3.33 14.69 -4.62
N HIS A 112 -4.26 14.01 -5.29
CA HIS A 112 -5.45 14.63 -5.87
C HIS A 112 -6.28 15.39 -4.84
N ALA A 113 -6.45 14.85 -3.63
CA ALA A 113 -7.23 15.50 -2.58
C ALA A 113 -6.60 16.82 -2.10
N TYR A 114 -5.27 16.87 -1.95
CA TYR A 114 -4.57 18.10 -1.59
C TYR A 114 -4.64 19.12 -2.71
N LYS A 115 -4.30 18.72 -3.95
CA LYS A 115 -4.40 19.59 -5.12
C LYS A 115 -5.80 20.17 -5.31
N ALA A 116 -6.85 19.36 -5.16
CA ALA A 116 -8.23 19.82 -5.28
C ALA A 116 -8.61 20.82 -4.18
N ALA A 117 -8.02 20.72 -2.98
CA ALA A 117 -8.21 21.72 -1.93
C ALA A 117 -7.50 23.03 -2.28
N VAL A 118 -6.24 22.96 -2.72
CA VAL A 118 -5.47 24.13 -3.18
C VAL A 118 -6.14 24.83 -4.36
N ASP A 119 -6.59 24.07 -5.36
CA ASP A 119 -7.24 24.63 -6.55
C ASP A 119 -8.56 25.34 -6.18
N ARG A 120 -9.30 24.82 -5.21
CA ARG A 120 -10.51 25.48 -4.67
C ARG A 120 -10.14 26.78 -3.94
N ASN A 121 -9.13 26.75 -3.06
CA ASN A 121 -8.71 27.93 -2.32
C ASN A 121 -8.25 29.06 -3.25
N ARG A 122 -7.48 28.72 -4.30
CA ARG A 122 -7.08 29.69 -5.34
C ARG A 122 -8.26 30.28 -6.10
N ALA A 123 -9.26 29.47 -6.43
CA ALA A 123 -10.48 29.95 -7.07
C ALA A 123 -11.28 30.90 -6.15
N GLU A 124 -11.18 30.71 -4.84
CA GLU A 124 -11.81 31.55 -3.82
C GLU A 124 -10.95 32.77 -3.42
N GLY A 125 -9.71 32.88 -3.92
CA GLY A 125 -8.77 33.96 -3.59
C GLY A 125 -8.12 33.83 -2.21
N GLU A 126 -8.18 32.63 -1.63
CA GLU A 126 -7.63 32.29 -0.32
C GLU A 126 -6.18 31.76 -0.43
N ASP A 127 -5.50 31.65 0.72
CA ASP A 127 -4.18 30.99 0.80
C ASP A 127 -4.27 29.52 0.33
N ASP A 128 -3.23 29.03 -0.35
CA ASP A 128 -3.19 27.66 -0.90
C ASP A 128 -3.53 26.60 0.17
N ASP A 129 -3.06 26.79 1.40
CA ASP A 129 -3.25 25.84 2.51
C ASP A 129 -4.40 26.25 3.47
N ALA A 130 -5.22 27.25 3.11
CA ALA A 130 -6.39 27.65 3.89
C ALA A 130 -7.34 26.45 4.14
N GLY A 131 -7.60 26.15 5.42
CA GLY A 131 -8.45 25.02 5.81
C GLY A 131 -7.89 23.62 5.48
N VAL A 132 -6.64 23.52 5.03
CA VAL A 132 -5.98 22.24 4.75
C VAL A 132 -5.32 21.73 6.05
N SER A 133 -5.84 20.63 6.58
CA SER A 133 -5.22 19.98 7.75
C SER A 133 -4.04 19.10 7.34
N ALA A 134 -3.07 18.93 8.25
CA ALA A 134 -2.01 17.93 8.07
C ALA A 134 -2.57 16.52 7.87
N GLY A 135 -3.74 16.21 8.45
CA GLY A 135 -4.45 14.95 8.21
C GLY A 135 -4.86 14.77 6.75
N LEU A 136 -5.42 15.81 6.10
CA LEU A 136 -5.76 15.76 4.68
C LEU A 136 -4.50 15.60 3.80
N PHE A 137 -3.38 16.17 4.22
CA PHE A 137 -2.12 16.05 3.49
C PHE A 137 -1.46 14.68 3.67
N MET A 138 -1.54 14.10 4.87
CA MET A 138 -0.79 12.89 5.26
C MET A 138 -1.57 11.59 5.16
N TYR A 139 -2.90 11.61 4.97
CA TYR A 139 -3.68 10.36 4.93
C TYR A 139 -3.26 9.35 3.86
N PRO A 140 -2.65 9.70 2.72
CA PRO A 140 -2.12 8.69 1.80
C PRO A 140 -1.03 7.82 2.45
N VAL A 141 -0.27 8.35 3.41
CA VAL A 141 0.74 7.58 4.16
C VAL A 141 0.08 6.65 5.16
N LEU A 142 -0.98 7.11 5.84
CA LEU A 142 -1.79 6.27 6.73
C LEU A 142 -2.45 5.11 5.95
N MET A 143 -3.01 5.42 4.77
CA MET A 143 -3.60 4.41 3.87
C MET A 143 -2.55 3.41 3.39
N ALA A 144 -1.32 3.86 3.09
CA ALA A 144 -0.23 2.96 2.76
C ALA A 144 0.12 2.05 3.95
N ALA A 145 0.13 2.56 5.18
CA ALA A 145 0.36 1.73 6.38
C ALA A 145 -0.73 0.67 6.55
N ASP A 146 -2.01 1.03 6.34
CA ASP A 146 -3.13 0.07 6.38
C ASP A 146 -2.94 -1.10 5.40
N ILE A 147 -2.40 -0.82 4.21
CA ILE A 147 -2.20 -1.79 3.13
C ILE A 147 -0.95 -2.65 3.38
N LEU A 148 0.19 -2.00 3.66
CA LEU A 148 1.49 -2.66 3.71
C LEU A 148 1.68 -3.54 4.95
N ILE A 149 1.07 -3.20 6.08
CA ILE A 149 1.22 -3.99 7.32
C ILE A 149 0.66 -5.41 7.21
N PHE A 150 -0.23 -5.66 6.24
CA PHE A 150 -0.85 -6.97 6.01
C PHE A 150 -0.39 -7.64 4.71
N ASP A 151 0.61 -7.07 4.01
CA ASP A 151 1.10 -7.57 2.72
C ASP A 151 -0.04 -7.85 1.73
N ALA A 152 -0.97 -6.89 1.60
CA ALA A 152 -2.08 -7.03 0.68
C ALA A 152 -1.55 -7.15 -0.76
N ASP A 153 -1.96 -8.18 -1.48
CA ASP A 153 -1.61 -8.37 -2.88
C ASP A 153 -2.49 -7.50 -3.78
N ARG A 154 -3.78 -7.40 -3.42
CA ARG A 154 -4.79 -6.67 -4.19
C ARG A 154 -5.63 -5.78 -3.29
N VAL A 155 -5.92 -4.57 -3.76
CA VAL A 155 -6.76 -3.60 -3.07
C VAL A 155 -7.88 -3.15 -4.02
N PRO A 156 -9.11 -3.64 -3.85
CA PRO A 156 -10.26 -3.21 -4.62
C PRO A 156 -10.57 -1.75 -4.34
N VAL A 157 -10.55 -0.92 -5.38
CA VAL A 157 -10.74 0.53 -5.26
C VAL A 157 -11.48 1.12 -6.46
N GLY A 158 -12.12 2.27 -6.25
CA GLY A 158 -12.62 3.10 -7.36
C GLY A 158 -11.48 3.67 -8.20
N ARG A 159 -11.77 4.04 -9.46
CA ARG A 159 -10.78 4.64 -10.37
C ARG A 159 -10.12 5.89 -9.81
N ASP A 160 -10.84 6.65 -9.00
CA ASP A 160 -10.37 7.86 -8.32
C ASP A 160 -9.33 7.60 -7.21
N GLN A 161 -9.20 6.35 -6.74
CA GLN A 161 -8.31 5.95 -5.66
C GLN A 161 -7.07 5.16 -6.14
N ILE A 162 -6.89 4.97 -7.45
CA ILE A 162 -5.71 4.29 -8.02
C ILE A 162 -4.42 4.99 -7.56
N GLN A 163 -4.43 6.32 -7.53
CA GLN A 163 -3.28 7.12 -7.09
C GLN A 163 -2.84 6.75 -5.66
N HIS A 164 -3.76 6.44 -4.75
CA HIS A 164 -3.39 6.04 -3.39
C HIS A 164 -2.66 4.71 -3.35
N ILE A 165 -3.04 3.77 -4.23
CA ILE A 165 -2.35 2.48 -4.35
C ILE A 165 -0.96 2.68 -4.96
N GLU A 166 -0.82 3.55 -5.96
CA GLU A 166 0.49 3.92 -6.51
C GLU A 166 1.40 4.57 -5.46
N MET A 167 0.85 5.45 -4.61
CA MET A 167 1.59 6.06 -3.48
C MET A 167 2.00 5.00 -2.47
N ALA A 168 1.13 4.05 -2.12
CA ALA A 168 1.48 2.95 -1.22
C ALA A 168 2.62 2.08 -1.78
N ARG A 169 2.62 1.82 -3.10
CA ARG A 169 3.71 1.11 -3.78
C ARG A 169 5.02 1.90 -3.73
N ASP A 170 4.99 3.19 -3.99
CA ASP A 170 6.19 4.05 -3.92
C ASP A 170 6.77 4.08 -2.51
N PHE A 171 5.94 4.31 -1.48
CA PHE A 171 6.39 4.33 -0.09
C PHE A 171 6.96 2.99 0.35
N GLY A 172 6.30 1.89 0.00
CA GLY A 172 6.78 0.53 0.26
C GLY A 172 8.12 0.25 -0.44
N GLN A 173 8.26 0.65 -1.71
CA GLN A 173 9.51 0.49 -2.47
C GLN A 173 10.66 1.30 -1.87
N ARG A 174 10.40 2.55 -1.47
CA ARG A 174 11.40 3.40 -0.80
C ARG A 174 11.84 2.81 0.53
N PHE A 175 10.91 2.32 1.33
CA PHE A 175 11.23 1.64 2.59
C PHE A 175 12.09 0.39 2.34
N ASN A 176 11.69 -0.45 1.39
CA ASN A 176 12.45 -1.65 1.00
C ASN A 176 13.89 -1.31 0.59
N HIS A 177 14.07 -0.25 -0.20
CA HIS A 177 15.38 0.22 -0.62
C HIS A 177 16.21 0.78 0.54
N ALA A 178 15.63 1.68 1.33
CA ALA A 178 16.32 2.35 2.44
C ALA A 178 16.85 1.36 3.50
N TYR A 179 16.11 0.28 3.73
CA TYR A 179 16.44 -0.72 4.75
C TYR A 179 16.88 -2.08 4.16
N GLY A 180 17.30 -2.10 2.89
CA GLY A 180 18.08 -3.19 2.28
C GLY A 180 17.39 -4.56 2.17
N ARG A 181 16.05 -4.62 2.16
CA ARG A 181 15.27 -5.86 2.09
C ARG A 181 13.89 -5.60 1.51
N ALA A 182 13.29 -6.61 0.87
CA ALA A 182 11.87 -6.61 0.54
C ALA A 182 11.03 -6.81 1.82
N TRP A 183 10.81 -5.73 2.56
CA TRP A 183 9.98 -5.70 3.78
C TRP A 183 8.49 -5.83 3.47
N PHE A 184 8.04 -5.23 2.36
CA PHE A 184 6.64 -5.22 1.96
C PHE A 184 6.42 -5.79 0.56
N THR A 185 5.28 -6.49 0.42
CA THR A 185 4.63 -6.75 -0.87
C THR A 185 4.06 -5.45 -1.43
N LEU A 186 4.29 -5.17 -2.72
CA LEU A 186 3.75 -3.96 -3.36
C LEU A 186 2.35 -4.25 -3.93
N PRO A 187 1.29 -3.58 -3.44
CA PRO A 187 -0.09 -3.91 -3.76
C PRO A 187 -0.45 -3.58 -5.21
N GLU A 188 -1.44 -4.28 -5.77
CA GLU A 188 -2.08 -3.95 -7.05
C GLU A 188 -3.48 -3.38 -6.83
N ALA A 189 -3.82 -2.32 -7.57
CA ALA A 189 -5.18 -1.79 -7.59
C ALA A 189 -6.07 -2.74 -8.40
N VAL A 190 -7.24 -3.08 -7.85
CA VAL A 190 -8.28 -3.80 -8.59
C VAL A 190 -9.44 -2.85 -8.81
N VAL A 191 -9.67 -2.50 -10.08
CA VAL A 191 -10.83 -1.72 -10.50
C VAL A 191 -11.85 -2.69 -11.06
N ASP A 192 -13.07 -2.61 -10.54
CA ASP A 192 -14.20 -3.32 -11.10
C ASP A 192 -14.93 -2.37 -12.06
N ASP A 193 -14.79 -2.66 -13.35
CA ASP A 193 -15.38 -1.85 -14.43
C ASP A 193 -16.91 -2.02 -14.52
N ASP A 194 -17.45 -3.08 -13.91
CA ASP A 194 -18.87 -3.45 -13.95
C ASP A 194 -19.66 -2.95 -12.71
N VAL A 195 -19.05 -2.11 -11.86
CA VAL A 195 -19.74 -1.55 -10.68
C VAL A 195 -20.85 -0.61 -11.13
N ALA A 196 -22.08 -1.13 -11.07
CA ALA A 196 -23.29 -0.37 -11.36
C ALA A 196 -23.40 0.85 -10.44
N THR A 197 -23.27 2.04 -11.02
CA THR A 197 -23.58 3.28 -10.32
C THR A 197 -25.09 3.45 -10.26
N LEU A 198 -25.68 3.27 -9.08
CA LEU A 198 -27.11 3.41 -8.89
C LEU A 198 -27.56 4.87 -9.02
N PRO A 199 -28.66 5.17 -9.74
CA PRO A 199 -29.29 6.47 -9.70
C PRO A 199 -30.02 6.69 -8.37
N GLY A 200 -30.08 7.94 -7.94
CA GLY A 200 -30.83 8.40 -6.79
C GLY A 200 -32.27 8.77 -7.14
N LEU A 201 -32.96 9.36 -6.17
CA LEU A 201 -34.38 9.77 -6.28
C LEU A 201 -34.66 10.74 -7.43
N ASP A 202 -33.66 11.49 -7.86
CA ASP A 202 -33.73 12.53 -8.89
C ASP A 202 -33.09 12.10 -10.23
N GLY A 203 -32.69 10.83 -10.36
CA GLY A 203 -32.05 10.27 -11.54
C GLY A 203 -30.55 10.53 -11.69
N ARG A 204 -29.95 11.43 -10.89
CA ARG A 204 -28.48 11.58 -10.83
C ARG A 204 -27.86 10.42 -10.05
N LYS A 205 -26.53 10.25 -10.09
CA LYS A 205 -25.82 9.29 -9.21
C LYS A 205 -26.29 9.42 -7.76
N MET A 206 -26.61 8.30 -7.12
CA MET A 206 -27.01 8.29 -5.71
C MET A 206 -25.84 8.76 -4.83
N SER A 207 -26.01 9.89 -4.13
CA SER A 207 -25.00 10.49 -3.27
C SER A 207 -25.62 11.28 -2.12
N LYS A 208 -25.03 11.15 -0.93
CA LYS A 208 -25.42 11.94 0.26
C LYS A 208 -25.34 13.44 0.01
N SER A 209 -24.34 13.89 -0.76
CA SER A 209 -24.14 15.31 -1.09
C SER A 209 -25.26 15.89 -1.95
N TYR A 210 -25.98 15.06 -2.69
CA TYR A 210 -27.11 15.49 -3.52
C TYR A 210 -28.46 15.37 -2.80
N GLY A 211 -28.49 14.78 -1.60
CA GLY A 211 -29.73 14.56 -0.86
C GLY A 211 -30.71 13.59 -1.55
N ASN A 212 -30.23 12.79 -2.51
CA ASN A 212 -31.06 11.93 -3.37
C ASN A 212 -30.98 10.44 -3.02
N THR A 213 -30.56 10.11 -1.79
CA THR A 213 -30.28 8.72 -1.38
C THR A 213 -31.51 7.99 -0.87
N ILE A 214 -31.54 6.67 -1.06
CA ILE A 214 -32.41 5.75 -0.31
C ILE A 214 -31.55 5.04 0.74
N PRO A 215 -31.66 5.37 2.04
CA PRO A 215 -30.88 4.71 3.07
C PRO A 215 -31.21 3.20 3.11
N LEU A 216 -30.20 2.37 3.38
CA LEU A 216 -30.30 0.92 3.22
C LEU A 216 -31.31 0.30 4.20
N PHE A 217 -31.25 0.72 5.47
CA PHE A 217 -32.14 0.26 6.52
C PHE A 217 -33.02 1.41 6.98
N VAL A 218 -34.25 1.43 6.47
CA VAL A 218 -35.34 2.31 6.91
C VAL A 218 -36.59 1.47 7.15
N PRO A 219 -37.53 1.91 8.00
CA PRO A 219 -38.80 1.23 8.17
C PRO A 219 -39.54 1.03 6.83
N PRO A 220 -40.33 -0.05 6.66
CA PRO A 220 -41.01 -0.36 5.39
C PRO A 220 -41.84 0.82 4.84
N ALA A 221 -42.54 1.55 5.72
CA ALA A 221 -43.33 2.72 5.33
C ALA A 221 -42.47 3.86 4.77
N GLN A 222 -41.27 4.06 5.32
CA GLN A 222 -40.34 5.07 4.83
C GLN A 222 -39.69 4.64 3.51
N LEU A 223 -39.33 3.36 3.36
CA LEU A 223 -38.86 2.84 2.08
C LEU A 223 -39.89 3.06 0.97
N LYS A 224 -41.16 2.70 1.25
CA LYS A 224 -42.27 2.94 0.32
C LYS A 224 -42.37 4.41 -0.07
N LYS A 225 -42.33 5.33 0.89
CA LYS A 225 -42.37 6.77 0.62
C LYS A 225 -41.22 7.22 -0.30
N LEU A 226 -40.00 6.75 -0.03
CA LEU A 226 -38.81 7.10 -0.81
C LEU A 226 -38.89 6.54 -2.24
N VAL A 227 -39.22 5.26 -2.39
CA VAL A 227 -39.40 4.62 -3.72
C VAL A 227 -40.49 5.35 -4.52
N PHE A 228 -41.60 5.71 -3.87
CA PHE A 228 -42.68 6.42 -4.56
C PHE A 228 -42.34 7.87 -4.92
N SER A 229 -41.32 8.47 -4.29
CA SER A 229 -40.79 9.79 -4.62
C SER A 229 -39.78 9.83 -5.77
N ILE A 230 -39.38 8.67 -6.31
CA ILE A 230 -38.48 8.63 -7.48
C ILE A 230 -39.09 9.43 -8.63
N LEU A 231 -38.31 10.34 -9.20
CA LEU A 231 -38.72 11.19 -10.31
C LEU A 231 -39.02 10.33 -11.55
N THR A 232 -40.19 10.53 -12.11
CA THR A 232 -40.66 9.93 -13.36
C THR A 232 -41.23 11.04 -14.26
N ASP A 233 -41.58 10.70 -15.50
CA ASP A 233 -42.24 11.65 -16.41
C ASP A 233 -43.77 11.70 -16.21
N SER A 234 -44.45 12.47 -17.07
CA SER A 234 -45.89 12.70 -17.04
C SER A 234 -46.70 11.72 -17.90
N ARG A 235 -46.11 10.65 -18.44
CA ARG A 235 -46.83 9.67 -19.28
C ARG A 235 -47.92 8.95 -18.49
N ALA A 236 -49.10 8.80 -19.10
CA ALA A 236 -50.25 8.14 -18.51
C ALA A 236 -50.10 6.60 -18.48
N PRO A 237 -50.86 5.88 -17.64
CA PRO A 237 -51.02 4.44 -17.81
C PRO A 237 -51.56 4.09 -19.22
N GLY A 238 -51.00 3.07 -19.86
CA GLY A 238 -51.27 2.69 -21.25
C GLY A 238 -50.33 3.34 -22.27
N GLU A 239 -49.60 4.40 -21.91
CA GLU A 239 -48.58 5.00 -22.79
C GLU A 239 -47.23 4.27 -22.63
N PRO A 240 -46.60 3.80 -23.73
CA PRO A 240 -45.29 3.14 -23.70
C PRO A 240 -44.19 3.98 -23.05
N LYS A 241 -43.31 3.31 -22.31
CA LYS A 241 -42.23 3.91 -21.51
C LYS A 241 -40.86 3.42 -21.95
N ASP A 242 -39.88 4.32 -21.96
CA ASP A 242 -38.50 3.98 -22.29
C ASP A 242 -37.76 3.44 -21.06
N THR A 243 -36.96 2.41 -21.27
CA THR A 243 -36.07 1.86 -20.25
C THR A 243 -34.74 2.62 -20.19
N GLU A 244 -34.27 3.11 -21.34
CA GLU A 244 -33.06 3.91 -21.44
C GLU A 244 -33.22 5.24 -20.67
N GLY A 245 -32.23 5.58 -19.85
CA GLY A 245 -32.27 6.77 -19.00
C GLY A 245 -33.26 6.72 -17.83
N SER A 246 -34.06 5.66 -17.68
CA SER A 246 -35.02 5.54 -16.57
C SER A 246 -34.33 5.13 -15.28
N ALA A 247 -34.28 6.04 -14.31
CA ALA A 247 -33.76 5.77 -12.97
C ALA A 247 -34.51 4.63 -12.27
N LEU A 248 -35.84 4.57 -12.45
CA LEU A 248 -36.69 3.52 -11.90
C LEU A 248 -36.33 2.16 -12.47
N PHE A 249 -36.09 2.09 -13.79
CA PHE A 249 -35.71 0.84 -14.46
C PHE A 249 -34.33 0.36 -14.03
N GLN A 250 -33.34 1.26 -13.97
CA GLN A 250 -31.99 0.94 -13.50
C GLN A 250 -31.98 0.47 -12.04
N LEU A 251 -32.77 1.11 -11.17
CA LEU A 251 -32.96 0.66 -9.79
C LEU A 251 -33.58 -0.73 -9.75
N TYR A 252 -34.62 -1.00 -10.54
CA TYR A 252 -35.26 -2.31 -10.58
C TYR A 252 -34.29 -3.41 -11.01
N GLN A 253 -33.55 -3.19 -12.10
CA GLN A 253 -32.54 -4.12 -12.62
C GLN A 253 -31.49 -4.51 -11.58
N ALA A 254 -31.14 -3.62 -10.66
CA ALA A 254 -30.14 -3.89 -9.64
C ALA A 254 -30.58 -4.88 -8.54
N PHE A 255 -31.89 -5.10 -8.37
CA PHE A 255 -32.47 -6.01 -7.36
C PHE A 255 -33.29 -7.16 -7.99
N ALA A 256 -33.45 -7.13 -9.30
CA ALA A 256 -34.22 -8.09 -10.06
C ALA A 256 -33.32 -9.14 -10.74
N THR A 257 -33.88 -10.32 -10.97
CA THR A 257 -33.29 -11.32 -11.87
C THR A 257 -33.33 -10.84 -13.33
N ARG A 258 -32.61 -11.51 -14.22
CA ARG A 258 -32.62 -11.18 -15.66
C ARG A 258 -34.02 -11.35 -16.24
N GLU A 259 -34.73 -12.38 -15.82
CA GLU A 259 -36.10 -12.71 -16.23
C GLU A 259 -37.08 -11.64 -15.76
N GLN A 260 -36.99 -11.23 -14.49
CA GLN A 260 -37.79 -10.13 -13.95
C GLN A 260 -37.51 -8.81 -14.65
N THR A 261 -36.24 -8.52 -14.95
CA THR A 261 -35.85 -7.30 -15.67
C THR A 261 -36.44 -7.28 -17.09
N ALA A 262 -36.40 -8.40 -17.81
CA ALA A 262 -37.01 -8.51 -19.14
C ALA A 262 -38.54 -8.34 -19.09
N ALA A 263 -39.20 -8.94 -18.11
CA ALA A 263 -40.64 -8.76 -17.90
C ALA A 263 -40.99 -7.30 -17.56
N PHE A 264 -40.17 -6.63 -16.75
CA PHE A 264 -40.35 -5.22 -16.42
C PHE A 264 -40.15 -4.30 -17.64
N ALA A 265 -39.18 -4.64 -18.51
CA ALA A 265 -38.97 -3.93 -19.77
C ALA A 265 -40.18 -4.08 -20.71
N GLN A 266 -40.78 -5.28 -20.77
CA GLN A 266 -42.00 -5.50 -21.53
C GLN A 266 -43.18 -4.71 -20.93
N ALA A 267 -43.32 -4.70 -19.60
CA ALA A 267 -44.37 -3.92 -18.94
C ALA A 267 -44.22 -2.41 -19.21
N PHE A 268 -42.99 -1.90 -19.30
CA PHE A 268 -42.70 -0.54 -19.76
C PHE A 268 -43.20 -0.29 -21.18
N ALA A 269 -42.89 -1.20 -22.12
CA ALA A 269 -43.34 -1.12 -23.50
C ALA A 269 -44.88 -1.21 -23.63
N ASP A 270 -45.53 -2.02 -22.80
CA ASP A 270 -46.99 -2.18 -22.74
C ASP A 270 -47.69 -1.03 -21.99
N GLY A 271 -46.92 -0.10 -21.42
CA GLY A 271 -47.43 1.14 -20.84
C GLY A 271 -47.83 1.08 -19.37
N ILE A 272 -47.21 0.21 -18.56
CA ILE A 272 -47.41 0.12 -17.09
C ILE A 272 -47.53 1.50 -16.42
N GLY A 273 -48.47 1.68 -15.49
CA GLY A 273 -48.59 2.93 -14.74
C GLY A 273 -47.40 3.18 -13.80
N TRP A 274 -46.97 4.43 -13.62
CA TRP A 274 -45.82 4.74 -12.75
C TRP A 274 -45.98 4.28 -11.30
N GLY A 275 -47.20 4.34 -10.75
CA GLY A 275 -47.49 3.84 -9.40
C GLY A 275 -47.30 2.34 -9.27
N GLU A 276 -47.71 1.58 -10.29
CA GLU A 276 -47.52 0.12 -10.34
C GLU A 276 -46.04 -0.23 -10.54
N ALA A 277 -45.34 0.46 -11.44
CA ALA A 277 -43.91 0.26 -11.65
C ALA A 277 -43.10 0.54 -10.36
N LYS A 278 -43.46 1.59 -9.61
CA LYS A 278 -42.88 1.91 -8.30
C LYS A 278 -43.20 0.83 -7.25
N GLN A 279 -44.40 0.25 -7.30
CA GLN A 279 -44.75 -0.87 -6.42
C GLN A 279 -43.91 -2.11 -6.74
N GLN A 280 -43.71 -2.46 -8.01
CA GLN A 280 -42.85 -3.59 -8.39
C GLN A 280 -41.40 -3.37 -7.96
N LEU A 281 -40.87 -2.15 -8.06
CA LEU A 281 -39.54 -1.81 -7.51
C LEU A 281 -39.50 -1.99 -5.99
N LEU A 282 -40.49 -1.50 -5.26
CA LEU A 282 -40.58 -1.67 -3.81
C LEU A 282 -40.53 -3.15 -3.43
N ASP A 283 -41.28 -4.00 -4.14
CA ASP A 283 -41.38 -5.42 -3.84
C ASP A 283 -40.04 -6.16 -4.04
N VAL A 284 -39.30 -5.86 -5.12
CA VAL A 284 -37.98 -6.50 -5.35
C VAL A 284 -36.92 -6.01 -4.37
N VAL A 285 -36.94 -4.73 -4.01
CA VAL A 285 -36.02 -4.18 -2.99
C VAL A 285 -36.36 -4.77 -1.62
N GLU A 286 -37.63 -4.79 -1.22
CA GLU A 286 -38.05 -5.28 0.10
C GLU A 286 -37.72 -6.77 0.27
N ARG A 287 -37.88 -7.59 -0.78
CA ARG A 287 -37.51 -9.01 -0.77
C ARG A 287 -36.04 -9.24 -0.39
N GLU A 288 -35.13 -8.40 -0.87
CA GLU A 288 -33.71 -8.51 -0.58
C GLU A 288 -33.35 -7.85 0.76
N ILE A 289 -33.89 -6.65 1.03
CA ILE A 289 -33.52 -5.83 2.18
C ILE A 289 -34.17 -6.27 3.49
N ALA A 290 -35.42 -6.74 3.49
CA ALA A 290 -36.14 -7.10 4.72
C ALA A 290 -35.39 -8.10 5.64
N PRO A 291 -34.85 -9.23 5.16
CA PRO A 291 -34.10 -10.16 6.03
C PRO A 291 -32.81 -9.53 6.56
N MET A 292 -32.16 -8.64 5.80
CA MET A 292 -30.99 -7.90 6.26
C MET A 292 -31.38 -6.85 7.30
N ARG A 293 -32.53 -6.18 7.14
CA ARG A 293 -33.04 -5.17 8.08
C ARG A 293 -33.30 -5.76 9.46
N GLU A 294 -33.93 -6.94 9.53
CA GLU A 294 -34.16 -7.64 10.80
C GLU A 294 -32.84 -7.95 11.51
N ARG A 295 -31.84 -8.47 10.79
CA ARG A 295 -30.50 -8.72 11.33
C ARG A 295 -29.81 -7.44 11.79
N TYR A 296 -29.90 -6.38 10.99
CA TYR A 296 -29.35 -5.07 11.32
C TYR A 296 -29.95 -4.53 12.62
N GLU A 297 -31.28 -4.56 12.76
CA GLU A 297 -31.97 -4.09 13.96
C GLU A 297 -31.58 -4.91 15.20
N ALA A 298 -31.46 -6.23 15.07
CA ALA A 298 -31.01 -7.12 16.14
C ALA A 298 -29.56 -6.85 16.59
N LEU A 299 -28.68 -6.46 15.65
CA LEU A 299 -27.30 -6.07 15.90
C LEU A 299 -27.22 -4.69 16.56
N ILE A 300 -27.99 -3.71 16.07
CA ILE A 300 -28.06 -2.37 16.65
C ILE A 300 -28.60 -2.40 18.09
N ALA A 301 -29.54 -3.31 18.39
CA ALA A 301 -30.04 -3.52 19.74
C ALA A 301 -28.99 -4.11 20.72
N ARG A 302 -27.91 -4.71 20.19
CA ARG A 302 -26.85 -5.38 20.97
C ARG A 302 -25.46 -4.96 20.47
N PRO A 303 -25.08 -3.67 20.62
CA PRO A 303 -23.83 -3.15 20.09
C PRO A 303 -22.58 -3.82 20.69
N SER A 304 -22.69 -4.42 21.88
CA SER A 304 -21.62 -5.22 22.50
C SER A 304 -21.19 -6.41 21.63
N ASP A 305 -22.14 -7.05 20.94
CA ASP A 305 -21.84 -8.22 20.10
C ASP A 305 -20.95 -7.81 18.92
N ILE A 306 -21.18 -6.61 18.35
CA ILE A 306 -20.34 -6.03 17.31
C ILE A 306 -18.96 -5.66 17.88
N GLU A 307 -18.93 -5.05 19.07
CA GLU A 307 -17.67 -4.69 19.74
C GLU A 307 -16.79 -5.92 19.95
N ASP A 308 -17.36 -7.01 20.45
CA ASP A 308 -16.65 -8.26 20.71
C ASP A 308 -16.08 -8.86 19.42
N ILE A 309 -16.86 -8.88 18.33
CA ILE A 309 -16.41 -9.33 17.01
C ILE A 309 -15.20 -8.50 16.52
N LEU A 310 -15.30 -7.17 16.58
CA LEU A 310 -14.25 -6.28 16.07
C LEU A 310 -12.97 -6.37 16.91
N ARG A 311 -13.10 -6.43 18.25
CA ARG A 311 -11.95 -6.56 19.16
C ARG A 311 -11.25 -7.90 19.01
N ASP A 312 -12.01 -8.99 18.91
CA ASP A 312 -11.46 -10.33 18.71
C ASP A 312 -10.77 -10.44 17.34
N GLY A 313 -11.41 -9.94 16.28
CA GLY A 313 -10.82 -9.84 14.94
C GLY A 313 -9.51 -9.06 14.95
N GLY A 314 -9.51 -7.87 15.55
CA GLY A 314 -8.32 -7.03 15.70
C GLY A 314 -7.20 -7.69 16.50
N ARG A 315 -7.51 -8.27 17.67
CA ARG A 315 -6.52 -8.97 18.51
C ARG A 315 -5.83 -10.10 17.74
N ARG A 316 -6.61 -11.02 17.16
CA ARG A 316 -6.06 -12.16 16.42
C ARG A 316 -5.23 -11.71 15.22
N LEU A 317 -5.69 -10.68 14.51
CA LEU A 317 -4.99 -10.11 13.36
C LEU A 317 -3.63 -9.52 13.75
N ARG A 318 -3.59 -8.78 14.87
CA ARG A 318 -2.36 -8.18 15.39
C ARG A 318 -1.32 -9.22 15.77
N GLU A 319 -1.72 -10.18 16.60
CA GLU A 319 -0.85 -11.26 17.06
C GLU A 319 -0.27 -12.05 15.88
N ARG A 320 -1.07 -12.28 14.84
CA ARG A 320 -0.68 -13.09 13.70
C ARG A 320 0.23 -12.37 12.70
N TYR A 321 -0.01 -11.09 12.45
CA TYR A 321 0.65 -10.36 11.35
C TYR A 321 1.32 -9.07 11.80
N ALA A 322 0.58 -8.15 12.44
CA ALA A 322 1.07 -6.80 12.66
C ALA A 322 2.20 -6.74 13.71
N THR A 323 2.01 -7.36 14.87
CA THR A 323 2.98 -7.30 15.98
C THR A 323 4.34 -7.93 15.61
N PRO A 324 4.39 -9.14 15.00
CA PRO A 324 5.67 -9.73 14.57
C PRO A 324 6.37 -8.94 13.46
N LEU A 325 5.61 -8.39 12.51
CA LEU A 325 6.18 -7.56 11.44
C LEU A 325 6.75 -6.26 12.02
N LEU A 326 5.99 -5.55 12.84
CA LEU A 326 6.42 -4.29 13.42
C LEU A 326 7.65 -4.45 14.31
N ALA A 327 7.75 -5.54 15.07
CA ALA A 327 8.97 -5.85 15.82
C ALA A 327 10.22 -5.94 14.91
N GLN A 328 10.08 -6.56 13.74
CA GLN A 328 11.17 -6.62 12.75
C GLN A 328 11.44 -5.26 12.09
N LEU A 329 10.40 -4.47 11.81
CA LEU A 329 10.56 -3.14 11.23
C LEU A 329 11.24 -2.18 12.20
N ARG A 330 10.85 -2.21 13.49
CA ARG A 330 11.53 -1.47 14.57
C ARG A 330 13.02 -1.79 14.60
N ASP A 331 13.37 -3.08 14.51
CA ASP A 331 14.76 -3.49 14.38
C ASP A 331 15.38 -2.91 13.09
N ALA A 332 14.76 -3.07 11.93
CA ALA A 332 15.27 -2.56 10.66
C ALA A 332 15.59 -1.06 10.68
N VAL A 333 14.74 -0.26 11.32
CA VAL A 333 14.90 1.20 11.43
C VAL A 333 15.79 1.64 12.60
N GLY A 334 16.37 0.70 13.35
CA GLY A 334 17.31 0.97 14.45
C GLY A 334 16.66 1.21 15.82
N LEU A 335 15.35 1.03 15.97
CA LEU A 335 14.62 1.12 17.25
C LEU A 335 14.77 -0.19 18.04
N ARG A 336 15.99 -0.45 18.51
CA ARG A 336 16.42 -1.70 19.16
C ARG A 336 16.75 -1.49 20.64
N ASP A 337 16.93 -2.60 21.33
CA ASP A 337 17.46 -2.64 22.70
C ASP A 337 18.85 -1.99 22.77
N LEU A 338 19.02 -0.99 23.65
CA LEU A 338 20.28 -0.26 23.82
C LEU A 338 21.41 -1.10 24.42
N GLY A 339 21.09 -2.21 25.11
CA GLY A 339 22.07 -3.20 25.55
C GLY A 339 22.60 -4.05 24.41
N ARG A 340 21.90 -4.07 23.26
CA ARG A 340 22.37 -4.63 21.99
C ARG A 340 23.03 -3.53 21.18
N VAL A 341 24.12 -2.97 21.70
CA VAL A 341 24.93 -2.00 20.95
C VAL A 341 25.54 -2.74 19.76
N ALA A 342 24.88 -2.66 18.61
CA ALA A 342 25.60 -2.72 17.35
C ALA A 342 26.44 -1.46 17.32
N VAL A 343 27.67 -1.55 17.82
CA VAL A 343 28.68 -0.52 17.58
C VAL A 343 28.71 -0.42 16.06
N PRO A 344 28.28 0.72 15.46
CA PRO A 344 28.59 0.94 14.07
C PRO A 344 30.10 0.74 14.00
N ALA A 345 30.58 -0.20 13.20
CA ALA A 345 31.99 -0.20 12.85
C ALA A 345 32.31 1.26 12.55
N ALA A 346 33.19 1.85 13.36
CA ALA A 346 33.42 3.29 13.37
C ALA A 346 33.48 3.78 11.92
N GLU A 347 32.86 4.93 11.62
CA GLU A 347 33.01 5.59 10.32
C GLU A 347 34.49 5.55 9.92
N GLY A 348 34.79 4.62 9.02
CA GLY A 348 36.13 4.07 8.88
C GLY A 348 36.18 3.10 7.71
N ALA A 349 35.39 3.42 6.68
CA ALA A 349 35.64 3.13 5.27
C ALA A 349 34.33 3.47 4.54
N ALA A 350 34.23 4.70 4.04
CA ALA A 350 33.80 4.80 2.66
C ALA A 350 34.55 3.71 1.89
N ALA A 351 33.89 2.95 1.02
CA ALA A 351 34.57 2.05 0.12
C ALA A 351 35.57 2.88 -0.70
N ALA A 352 36.76 3.08 -0.13
CA ALA A 352 37.92 3.51 -0.84
C ALA A 352 38.09 2.40 -1.85
N ARG A 353 37.95 2.74 -3.12
CA ARG A 353 38.62 1.97 -4.15
C ARG A 353 40.05 1.82 -3.66
N SER A 354 40.41 0.66 -3.12
CA SER A 354 41.78 0.34 -2.83
C SER A 354 42.48 0.40 -4.17
N GLU A 355 43.36 1.37 -4.37
CA GLU A 355 44.26 1.32 -5.51
C GLU A 355 44.95 -0.05 -5.48
N PRO A 356 45.05 -0.75 -6.63
CA PRO A 356 45.72 -2.04 -6.65
C PRO A 356 47.15 -1.88 -6.13
N PRO A 357 47.76 -2.93 -5.54
CA PRO A 357 49.14 -2.87 -5.07
C PRO A 357 50.09 -2.32 -6.14
N GLN A 358 51.13 -1.58 -5.73
CA GLN A 358 52.00 -0.87 -6.65
C GLN A 358 53.47 -1.08 -6.33
N PHE A 359 54.28 -1.12 -7.38
CA PHE A 359 55.73 -1.03 -7.26
C PHE A 359 56.16 0.44 -7.29
N LYS A 360 56.91 0.86 -6.27
CA LYS A 360 57.53 2.20 -6.20
C LYS A 360 59.04 2.03 -6.28
N GLN A 361 59.66 2.56 -7.33
CA GLN A 361 61.11 2.63 -7.48
C GLN A 361 61.63 3.96 -6.92
N TYR A 362 62.74 3.92 -6.20
CA TYR A 362 63.34 5.10 -5.58
C TYR A 362 64.87 4.99 -5.54
N ARG A 363 65.53 6.11 -5.25
CA ARG A 363 66.98 6.21 -5.11
C ARG A 363 67.29 6.70 -3.70
N GLU A 364 68.18 6.01 -3.01
CA GLU A 364 68.60 6.41 -1.66
C GLU A 364 69.78 7.37 -1.68
N THR A 365 70.07 7.94 -0.52
CA THR A 365 71.21 8.86 -0.33
C THR A 365 72.59 8.23 -0.59
N ASP A 366 72.66 6.89 -0.62
CA ASP A 366 73.82 6.11 -1.03
C ASP A 366 74.07 6.10 -2.56
N GLY A 367 73.16 6.71 -3.34
CA GLY A 367 73.23 6.80 -4.79
C GLY A 367 72.75 5.55 -5.52
N ARG A 368 72.30 4.50 -4.81
CA ARG A 368 71.80 3.23 -5.38
C ARG A 368 70.28 3.23 -5.53
N PHE A 369 69.79 2.28 -6.31
CA PHE A 369 68.37 2.17 -6.69
C PHE A 369 67.70 1.02 -5.97
N TYR A 370 66.45 1.24 -5.57
CA TYR A 370 65.65 0.30 -4.81
C TYR A 370 64.22 0.30 -5.33
N PHE A 371 63.47 -0.75 -5.02
CA PHE A 371 62.03 -0.75 -5.20
C PHE A 371 61.33 -1.34 -3.98
N LYS A 372 60.06 -0.96 -3.81
CA LYS A 372 59.15 -1.61 -2.87
C LYS A 372 57.82 -1.92 -3.50
N LEU A 373 57.27 -3.09 -3.18
CA LEU A 373 55.88 -3.43 -3.44
C LEU A 373 55.06 -2.99 -2.24
N VAL A 374 54.04 -2.16 -2.47
CA VAL A 374 53.15 -1.65 -1.42
C VAL A 374 51.70 -1.95 -1.72
N ASP A 375 50.93 -2.22 -0.68
CA ASP A 375 49.47 -2.26 -0.72
C ASP A 375 48.95 -1.24 0.30
N GLY A 376 48.43 -0.12 -0.21
CA GLY A 376 48.23 1.09 0.58
C GLY A 376 49.53 1.59 1.22
N ASP A 377 49.54 1.70 2.55
CA ASP A 377 50.71 2.09 3.36
C ASP A 377 51.57 0.89 3.81
N ARG A 378 51.13 -0.34 3.56
CA ARG A 378 51.87 -1.56 3.95
C ARG A 378 52.94 -1.89 2.91
N VAL A 379 54.20 -2.00 3.34
CA VAL A 379 55.29 -2.53 2.51
C VAL A 379 55.23 -4.04 2.54
N LEU A 380 55.07 -4.67 1.37
CA LEU A 380 55.00 -6.12 1.23
C LEU A 380 56.37 -6.73 0.91
N LEU A 381 57.12 -6.07 0.03
CA LEU A 381 58.44 -6.52 -0.41
C LEU A 381 59.34 -5.31 -0.62
N GLN A 382 60.59 -5.35 -0.16
CA GLN A 382 61.59 -4.30 -0.34
C GLN A 382 62.86 -4.88 -0.94
N SER A 383 63.35 -4.30 -2.03
CA SER A 383 64.52 -4.81 -2.71
C SER A 383 65.82 -4.51 -1.97
N HIS A 384 66.85 -5.31 -2.24
CA HIS A 384 68.23 -4.91 -2.03
C HIS A 384 68.64 -3.83 -3.04
N ALA A 385 69.85 -3.30 -2.85
CA ALA A 385 70.38 -2.20 -3.65
C ALA A 385 70.79 -2.65 -5.07
N PHE A 386 70.43 -1.85 -6.07
CA PHE A 386 70.86 -2.01 -7.46
C PHE A 386 71.76 -0.84 -7.88
N ASP A 387 72.77 -1.13 -8.70
CA ASP A 387 73.70 -0.12 -9.22
C ASP A 387 73.08 0.73 -10.35
N ALA A 388 72.08 0.20 -11.07
CA ALA A 388 71.37 0.90 -12.13
C ALA A 388 69.84 0.81 -11.96
N PRO A 389 69.09 1.88 -12.33
CA PRO A 389 67.62 1.88 -12.23
C PRO A 389 66.97 0.88 -13.18
N ARG A 390 67.67 0.56 -14.28
CA ARG A 390 67.24 -0.42 -15.27
C ARG A 390 67.14 -1.82 -14.67
N ASP A 391 68.07 -2.20 -13.80
CA ASP A 391 68.13 -3.55 -13.23
C ASP A 391 67.01 -3.76 -12.19
N ALA A 392 66.77 -2.74 -11.37
CA ALA A 392 65.60 -2.70 -10.49
C ALA A 392 64.29 -2.77 -11.31
N GLY A 393 64.21 -2.04 -12.43
CA GLY A 393 63.05 -2.06 -13.32
C GLY A 393 62.82 -3.42 -13.98
N GLN A 394 63.88 -4.09 -14.43
CA GLN A 394 63.80 -5.45 -15.00
C GLN A 394 63.36 -6.49 -13.96
N THR A 395 63.84 -6.35 -12.72
CA THR A 395 63.44 -7.24 -11.62
C THR A 395 61.95 -7.10 -11.31
N ILE A 396 61.43 -5.87 -11.23
CA ILE A 396 59.99 -5.60 -11.09
C ILE A 396 59.20 -6.24 -12.24
N ALA A 397 59.68 -6.08 -13.48
CA ALA A 397 58.98 -6.59 -14.65
C ALA A 397 58.91 -8.13 -14.66
N ARG A 398 59.96 -8.82 -14.21
CA ARG A 398 59.99 -10.28 -14.05
C ARG A 398 59.04 -10.75 -12.94
N LEU A 399 59.00 -10.04 -11.82
CA LEU A 399 58.05 -10.31 -10.72
C LEU A 399 56.60 -10.17 -11.18
N ARG A 400 56.28 -9.10 -11.93
CA ARG A 400 54.93 -8.87 -12.49
C ARG A 400 54.48 -9.96 -13.46
N ARG A 401 55.41 -10.54 -14.23
CA ARG A 401 55.12 -11.61 -15.20
C ARG A 401 55.18 -13.01 -14.60
N GLY A 402 55.49 -13.15 -13.31
CA GLY A 402 55.69 -14.45 -12.66
C GLY A 402 56.94 -15.20 -13.12
N GLU A 403 57.89 -14.52 -13.77
CA GLU A 403 59.18 -15.07 -14.26
C GLU A 403 60.26 -15.12 -13.16
N LEU A 404 59.94 -14.59 -11.98
CA LEU A 404 60.79 -14.58 -10.79
C LEU A 404 59.87 -14.77 -9.58
N ALA A 405 60.09 -15.82 -8.80
CA ALA A 405 59.35 -16.01 -7.56
C ALA A 405 59.82 -14.96 -6.52
N PRO A 406 58.93 -14.45 -5.65
CA PRO A 406 59.31 -13.48 -4.63
C PRO A 406 60.44 -13.95 -3.70
N ALA A 407 60.49 -15.26 -3.42
CA ALA A 407 61.53 -15.88 -2.59
C ALA A 407 62.93 -15.89 -3.25
N ASP A 408 62.99 -15.81 -4.57
CA ASP A 408 64.23 -15.81 -5.36
C ASP A 408 64.63 -14.41 -5.82
N ALA A 409 63.82 -13.40 -5.51
CA ALA A 409 64.13 -12.01 -5.81
C ALA A 409 65.19 -11.48 -4.84
N PRO A 410 66.07 -10.56 -5.27
CA PRO A 410 66.99 -9.86 -4.38
C PRO A 410 66.20 -8.83 -3.55
N ALA A 411 65.37 -9.31 -2.65
CA ALA A 411 64.43 -8.52 -1.85
C ALA A 411 64.05 -9.24 -0.54
N GLU A 412 63.66 -8.46 0.46
CA GLU A 412 63.19 -8.93 1.76
C GLU A 412 61.71 -8.61 1.93
N LEU A 413 61.01 -9.46 2.70
CA LEU A 413 59.62 -9.24 3.07
C LEU A 413 59.51 -8.06 4.04
N GLY A 414 58.43 -7.30 3.92
CA GLY A 414 58.10 -6.29 4.93
C GLY A 414 57.82 -6.92 6.30
N GLU A 415 57.89 -6.11 7.35
CA GLU A 415 57.66 -6.58 8.72
C GLU A 415 56.27 -7.23 8.88
N GLY A 416 56.24 -8.47 9.37
CA GLY A 416 55.00 -9.23 9.54
C GLY A 416 54.29 -9.65 8.24
N VAL A 417 54.98 -9.64 7.10
CA VAL A 417 54.42 -10.06 5.80
C VAL A 417 54.73 -11.53 5.54
N ALA A 418 53.71 -12.31 5.19
CA ALA A 418 53.89 -13.69 4.75
C ALA A 418 54.20 -13.75 3.24
N PRO A 419 54.95 -14.74 2.73
CA PRO A 419 55.17 -14.91 1.29
C PRO A 419 53.88 -14.97 0.45
N ALA A 420 52.81 -15.51 1.04
CA ALA A 420 51.48 -15.58 0.41
C ALA A 420 50.87 -14.19 0.17
N ASP A 421 51.08 -13.22 1.07
CA ASP A 421 50.59 -11.85 0.93
C ASP A 421 51.23 -11.16 -0.29
N VAL A 422 52.53 -11.41 -0.52
CA VAL A 422 53.25 -10.89 -1.69
C VAL A 422 52.73 -11.51 -2.98
N GLN A 423 52.47 -12.83 -2.98
CA GLN A 423 51.93 -13.51 -4.15
C GLN A 423 50.53 -12.99 -4.50
N THR A 424 49.65 -12.83 -3.51
CA THR A 424 48.31 -12.25 -3.71
C THR A 424 48.37 -10.84 -4.30
N ALA A 425 49.32 -10.01 -3.85
CA ALA A 425 49.50 -8.68 -4.41
C ALA A 425 50.02 -8.68 -5.86
N LEU A 426 50.92 -9.62 -6.21
CA LEU A 426 51.40 -9.79 -7.57
C LEU A 426 50.30 -10.28 -8.51
N ASP A 427 49.46 -11.20 -8.05
CA ASP A 427 48.31 -11.70 -8.82
C ASP A 427 47.29 -10.59 -9.08
N ALA A 428 47.03 -9.74 -8.08
CA ALA A 428 46.16 -8.57 -8.21
C ALA A 428 46.70 -7.54 -9.22
N ILE A 429 48.03 -7.33 -9.22
CA ILE A 429 48.71 -6.48 -10.22
C ILE A 429 48.57 -7.07 -11.62
N ALA A 430 48.82 -8.37 -11.79
CA ALA A 430 48.73 -9.05 -13.08
C ALA A 430 47.30 -9.01 -13.65
N ALA A 431 46.29 -9.18 -12.81
CA ALA A 431 44.88 -9.04 -13.18
C ALA A 431 44.55 -7.60 -13.64
N ALA A 432 45.00 -6.59 -12.90
CA ALA A 432 44.77 -5.18 -13.26
C ALA A 432 45.50 -4.77 -14.55
N ASP A 433 46.71 -5.28 -14.78
CA ASP A 433 47.47 -5.05 -16.01
C ASP A 433 46.80 -5.75 -17.22
N ALA A 434 46.21 -6.94 -17.03
CA ALA A 434 45.46 -7.66 -18.06
C ALA A 434 44.14 -6.94 -18.44
N GLU A 435 43.41 -6.41 -17.46
CA GLU A 435 42.20 -5.60 -17.71
C GLU A 435 42.52 -4.32 -18.50
N LYS A 436 43.62 -3.64 -18.18
CA LYS A 436 44.08 -2.45 -18.94
C LYS A 436 44.55 -2.75 -20.35
N ALA A 437 45.05 -3.96 -20.62
CA ALA A 437 45.45 -4.38 -21.96
C ALA A 437 44.24 -4.78 -22.83
N ALA A 438 43.12 -5.13 -22.21
CA ALA A 438 41.86 -5.50 -22.87
C ALA A 438 40.91 -4.30 -23.13
N SER A 439 41.16 -3.16 -22.48
CA SER A 439 40.49 -1.86 -22.69
C SER A 439 41.27 -0.99 -23.68
#